data_AF-A0A3D4T1A1-F1
#
_entry.id   AF-A0A3D4T1A1-F1
#
_cell.length_a   1.000
_cell.length_b   1.000
_cell.length_c   1.000
_cell.angle_alpha   90.00
_cell.angle_beta   90.00
_cell.angle_gamma   90.00
#
_symmetry.space_group_name_H-M   'P 1'
#
loop_
_entity.id
_entity.type
_entity.pdbx_description
1 polymer ?
#
loop_
_entity_poly.entity_id
_entity_poly.type
_entity_poly.pdbx_seq_one_letter_code
_entity_poly.pdbx_strand_id
1 'polypeptide(L)'
;MGCAHWHSPLDVVVVRFHCCGRTYPCLHCHDEAEDHSVTPWPTATVVDRAQDAVLCRSCGVWLTVGEYLDVYAASASPASPARPCCPRCAAPFNPGCALHAGVYFQV
;
A
#
# COMPACT_ATOMS: atom_id res chain seq x y z
N MET A 1 2.08 16.22 -7.41
CA MET A 1 1.37 15.76 -6.18
C MET A 1 2.19 14.67 -5.54
N GLY A 2 2.75 14.97 -4.37
CA GLY A 2 3.56 14.07 -3.54
C GLY A 2 3.01 14.05 -2.12
N CYS A 3 3.53 13.18 -1.27
CA CYS A 3 3.25 13.23 0.16
C CYS A 3 4.10 14.35 0.77
N ALA A 4 3.52 15.15 1.66
CA ALA A 4 4.26 16.17 2.41
C ALA A 4 5.09 15.54 3.55
N HIS A 5 4.69 14.36 4.02
CA HIS A 5 5.30 13.66 5.14
C HIS A 5 6.43 12.70 4.70
N TRP A 6 6.37 12.17 3.47
CA TRP A 6 7.31 11.18 2.94
C TRP A 6 7.68 11.47 1.48
N HIS A 7 8.97 11.55 1.17
CA HIS A 7 9.43 12.03 -0.14
C HIS A 7 10.71 11.33 -0.65
N SER A 8 11.04 10.17 -0.10
CA SER A 8 12.15 9.36 -0.62
C SER A 8 11.81 8.80 -2.01
N PRO A 9 12.82 8.38 -2.79
CA PRO A 9 12.60 7.68 -4.06
C PRO A 9 11.81 6.36 -3.93
N LEU A 10 11.61 5.85 -2.71
CA LEU A 10 10.88 4.60 -2.43
C LEU A 10 9.40 4.85 -2.12
N ASP A 11 9.02 6.10 -1.85
CA ASP A 11 7.65 6.48 -1.48
C ASP A 11 6.78 6.61 -2.72
N VAL A 12 6.72 5.55 -3.53
CA VAL A 12 6.06 5.55 -4.85
C VAL A 12 4.69 4.88 -4.82
N VAL A 13 4.22 4.39 -3.68
CA VAL A 13 2.89 3.81 -3.54
C VAL A 13 1.85 4.89 -3.19
N VAL A 14 0.62 4.69 -3.66
CA VAL A 14 -0.56 5.44 -3.25
C VAL A 14 -1.63 4.44 -2.84
N VAL A 15 -2.23 4.66 -1.67
CA VAL A 15 -3.23 3.76 -1.09
C VAL A 15 -4.62 4.31 -1.41
N ARG A 16 -5.49 3.45 -1.94
CA ARG A 16 -6.94 3.67 -1.96
C ARG A 16 -7.49 3.27 -0.61
N PHE A 17 -8.11 4.20 0.11
CA PHE A 17 -8.61 3.96 1.44
C PHE A 17 -9.98 3.30 1.37
N HIS A 18 -10.18 2.20 2.09
CA HIS A 18 -11.42 1.43 2.05
C HIS A 18 -12.63 2.23 2.58
N CYS A 19 -12.41 3.11 3.56
CA CYS A 19 -13.47 3.94 4.15
C CYS A 19 -14.19 4.85 3.15
N CYS A 20 -13.50 5.38 2.13
CA CYS A 20 -14.05 6.40 1.24
C CYS A 20 -13.74 6.20 -0.25
N GLY A 21 -12.92 5.21 -0.60
CA GLY A 21 -12.48 4.95 -1.97
C GLY A 21 -11.52 6.00 -2.55
N ARG A 22 -11.14 7.02 -1.77
CA ARG A 22 -10.19 8.06 -2.18
C ARG A 22 -8.76 7.59 -2.03
N THR A 23 -7.85 8.25 -2.74
CA THR A 23 -6.46 7.81 -2.87
C THR A 23 -5.52 8.82 -2.23
N TYR A 24 -4.69 8.37 -1.30
CA TYR A 24 -3.71 9.21 -0.61
C TYR A 24 -2.35 8.52 -0.59
N PRO A 25 -1.25 9.29 -0.63
CA PRO A 25 0.09 8.70 -0.60
C PRO A 25 0.50 8.19 0.80
N CYS A 26 -0.20 8.61 1.86
CA CYS A 26 -0.06 8.05 3.22
C CYS A 26 -1.28 8.34 4.11
N LEU A 27 -1.33 7.70 5.29
CA LEU A 27 -2.34 7.90 6.34
C LEU A 27 -2.48 9.37 6.76
N HIS A 28 -1.37 10.07 7.03
CA HIS A 28 -1.44 11.47 7.50
C HIS A 28 -2.05 12.39 6.45
N CYS A 29 -1.74 12.19 5.16
CA CYS A 29 -2.39 12.94 4.09
C CYS A 29 -3.90 12.68 4.02
N HIS A 30 -4.34 11.47 4.36
CA HIS A 30 -5.77 11.16 4.45
C HIS A 30 -6.39 11.87 5.67
N ASP A 31 -5.80 11.72 6.85
CA ASP A 31 -6.35 12.27 8.10
C ASP A 31 -6.39 13.81 8.11
N GLU A 32 -5.48 14.47 7.39
CA GLU A 32 -5.51 15.92 7.18
C GLU A 32 -6.61 16.38 6.20
N ALA A 33 -7.07 15.49 5.31
CA ALA A 33 -8.01 15.81 4.23
C ALA A 33 -9.44 15.32 4.50
N GLU A 34 -9.63 14.44 5.48
CA GLU A 34 -10.88 13.73 5.72
C GLU A 34 -11.30 13.79 7.19
N ASP A 35 -12.60 13.99 7.44
CA ASP A 35 -13.16 14.06 8.80
C ASP A 35 -13.65 12.70 9.32
N HIS A 36 -13.11 11.59 8.81
CA HIS A 36 -13.51 10.24 9.20
C HIS A 36 -12.31 9.32 9.44
N SER A 37 -12.50 8.35 10.33
CA SER A 37 -11.47 7.35 10.62
C SER A 37 -11.33 6.34 9.47
N VAL A 38 -10.10 5.88 9.28
CA VAL A 38 -9.78 4.81 8.33
C VAL A 38 -10.46 3.51 8.76
N THR A 39 -11.01 2.79 7.77
CA THR A 39 -11.37 1.39 7.92
C THR A 39 -10.42 0.55 7.08
N PRO A 40 -9.89 -0.57 7.61
CA PRO A 40 -8.97 -1.43 6.86
C PRO A 40 -9.73 -2.21 5.79
N TRP A 41 -9.07 -2.48 4.66
CA TRP A 41 -9.57 -3.40 3.65
C TRP A 41 -9.77 -4.80 4.24
N PRO A 42 -10.90 -5.47 3.97
CA PRO A 42 -11.06 -6.87 4.30
C PRO A 42 -10.06 -7.73 3.52
N THR A 43 -9.68 -8.86 4.10
CA THR A 43 -8.68 -9.79 3.52
C THR A 43 -9.11 -11.26 3.61
N ALA A 44 -10.28 -11.54 4.21
CA ALA A 44 -10.70 -12.87 4.60
C ALA A 44 -11.06 -13.78 3.41
N THR A 45 -11.54 -13.20 2.31
CA THR A 45 -11.95 -13.95 1.13
C THR A 45 -11.10 -13.62 -0.10
N VAL A 46 -11.15 -14.49 -1.11
CA VAL A 46 -10.52 -14.25 -2.42
C VAL A 46 -11.08 -12.99 -3.08
N VAL A 47 -12.37 -12.72 -2.90
CA VAL A 47 -13.04 -11.53 -3.45
C VAL A 47 -12.52 -10.26 -2.78
N ASP A 48 -12.32 -10.30 -1.46
CA ASP A 48 -11.73 -9.18 -0.72
C ASP A 48 -10.30 -8.92 -1.17
N ARG A 49 -9.50 -9.98 -1.32
CA ARG A 49 -8.10 -9.88 -1.75
C ARG A 49 -7.96 -9.44 -3.21
N ALA A 50 -8.97 -9.60 -4.04
CA ALA A 50 -8.95 -9.21 -5.45
C ALA A 50 -9.26 -7.72 -5.70
N GLN A 51 -9.59 -6.94 -4.68
CA GLN A 51 -9.87 -5.52 -4.83
C GLN A 51 -8.59 -4.71 -5.05
N ASP A 52 -8.61 -3.80 -6.04
CA ASP A 52 -7.50 -2.86 -6.25
C ASP A 52 -7.39 -1.89 -5.07
N ALA A 53 -6.24 -1.88 -4.41
CA ALA A 53 -6.02 -1.09 -3.20
C ALA A 53 -4.79 -0.19 -3.27
N VAL A 54 -3.77 -0.54 -4.05
CA VAL A 54 -2.51 0.23 -4.07
C VAL A 54 -2.07 0.52 -5.49
N LEU A 55 -1.85 1.79 -5.81
CA LEU A 55 -1.30 2.22 -7.08
C LEU A 55 0.22 2.38 -6.97
N CYS A 56 0.96 1.78 -7.90
CA CYS A 56 2.37 2.09 -8.11
C CYS A 56 2.49 3.36 -8.97
N ARG A 57 2.98 4.47 -8.40
CA ARG A 57 3.16 5.72 -9.16
C ARG A 57 4.24 5.65 -10.23
N SER A 58 5.18 4.72 -10.13
CA SER A 58 6.25 4.57 -11.13
C SER A 58 5.74 4.05 -12.46
N CYS A 59 4.72 3.17 -12.47
CA CYS A 59 4.17 2.61 -13.70
C CYS A 59 2.66 2.78 -13.88
N GLY A 60 1.96 3.30 -12.88
CA GLY A 60 0.51 3.52 -12.92
C GLY A 60 -0.33 2.25 -12.74
N VAL A 61 0.27 1.10 -12.42
CA VAL A 61 -0.51 -0.14 -12.21
C VAL A 61 -1.15 -0.16 -10.83
N TRP A 62 -2.38 -0.65 -10.78
CA TRP A 62 -3.04 -1.03 -9.54
C TRP A 62 -2.62 -2.43 -9.12
N LEU A 63 -2.32 -2.56 -7.85
CA LEU A 63 -2.13 -3.82 -7.15
C LEU A 63 -3.36 -4.09 -6.32
N THR A 64 -3.80 -5.33 -6.36
CA THR A 64 -4.86 -5.80 -5.48
C THR A 64 -4.38 -5.85 -4.02
N VAL A 65 -5.31 -5.89 -3.06
CA VAL A 65 -5.03 -6.13 -1.64
C VAL A 65 -4.10 -7.35 -1.49
N GLY A 66 -4.42 -8.44 -2.18
CA GLY A 66 -3.63 -9.67 -2.14
C GLY A 66 -2.22 -9.48 -2.68
N GLU A 67 -2.08 -8.95 -3.89
CA GLU A 67 -0.77 -8.73 -4.53
C GLU A 67 0.14 -7.83 -3.68
N TYR A 68 -0.40 -6.76 -3.10
CA TYR A 68 0.38 -5.86 -2.26
C TYR A 68 0.87 -6.55 -0.98
N LEU A 69 0.01 -7.31 -0.30
CA LEU A 69 0.39 -8.07 0.90
C LEU A 69 1.44 -9.14 0.59
N ASP A 70 1.31 -9.83 -0.54
CA ASP A 70 2.25 -10.89 -0.95
C ASP A 70 3.65 -10.32 -1.26
N VAL A 71 3.72 -9.12 -1.87
CA VAL A 71 4.99 -8.40 -2.09
C VAL A 71 5.73 -8.17 -0.76
N TYR A 72 5.03 -7.69 0.27
CA TYR A 72 5.65 -7.42 1.56
C TYR A 72 5.98 -8.70 2.33
N ALA A 73 5.12 -9.72 2.28
CA ALA A 73 5.38 -11.02 2.89
C ALA A 73 6.64 -11.69 2.31
N ALA A 74 6.82 -11.66 0.98
CA ALA A 74 8.00 -12.21 0.33
C ALA A 74 9.31 -11.48 0.74
N SER A 75 9.23 -10.17 0.98
CA SER A 75 10.39 -9.35 1.40
C SER A 75 10.74 -9.45 2.89
N ALA A 76 9.82 -9.93 3.73
CA ALA A 76 10.02 -10.06 5.18
C ALA A 76 10.72 -11.37 5.57
N SER A 77 10.85 -12.32 4.65
CA SER A 77 11.46 -13.63 4.93
C SER A 77 12.96 -13.48 5.21
N PRO A 78 13.49 -14.08 6.30
CA PRO A 78 14.93 -14.07 6.60
C PRO A 78 15.76 -14.80 5.54
N ALA A 79 15.12 -15.58 4.66
CA ALA A 79 15.76 -16.25 3.53
C ALA A 79 15.90 -15.37 2.28
N SER A 80 15.36 -14.14 2.27
CA SER A 80 15.36 -13.26 1.10
C SER A 80 15.93 -11.87 1.43
N PRO A 81 17.03 -11.43 0.78
CA PRO A 81 17.52 -10.06 0.92
C PRO A 81 16.73 -9.06 0.04
N ALA A 82 15.70 -9.52 -0.66
CA ALA A 82 14.99 -8.72 -1.65
C ALA A 82 14.08 -7.68 -0.97
N ARG A 83 14.19 -6.42 -1.41
CA ARG A 83 13.29 -5.34 -1.00
C ARG A 83 11.92 -5.53 -1.66
N PRO A 84 10.82 -5.09 -1.02
CA PRO A 84 9.52 -5.08 -1.67
C PRO A 84 9.59 -4.20 -2.91
N CYS A 85 9.01 -4.66 -4.02
CA CYS A 85 9.02 -3.93 -5.28
C CYS A 85 7.73 -4.19 -6.06
N CYS A 86 7.42 -3.28 -6.99
CA CYS A 86 6.28 -3.43 -7.88
C CYS A 86 6.45 -4.69 -8.76
N PRO A 87 5.50 -5.65 -8.76
CA PRO A 87 5.60 -6.88 -9.56
C PRO A 87 5.47 -6.63 -11.07
N ARG A 88 5.24 -5.38 -11.51
CA ARG A 88 5.09 -5.01 -12.92
C ARG A 88 6.26 -4.22 -13.48
N CYS A 89 6.85 -3.31 -12.69
CA CYS A 89 7.96 -2.46 -13.16
C CYS A 89 9.23 -2.57 -12.32
N ALA A 90 9.25 -3.43 -11.29
CA ALA A 90 10.35 -3.61 -10.35
C ALA A 90 10.77 -2.34 -9.58
N ALA A 91 10.00 -1.25 -9.66
CA ALA A 91 10.25 -0.06 -8.84
C ALA A 91 10.24 -0.45 -7.35
N PRO A 92 11.27 -0.06 -6.58
CA PRO A 92 11.37 -0.45 -5.18
C PRO A 92 10.33 0.32 -4.35
N PHE A 93 9.68 -0.39 -3.44
CA PHE A 93 8.77 0.20 -2.46
C PHE A 93 9.51 0.46 -1.15
N ASN A 94 8.98 1.39 -0.36
CA ASN A 94 9.51 1.67 0.96
C ASN A 94 9.21 0.49 1.90
N PRO A 95 10.23 -0.18 2.48
CA PRO A 95 10.01 -1.27 3.43
C PRO A 95 9.23 -0.84 4.68
N GLY A 96 9.34 0.43 5.07
CA GLY A 96 8.62 1.01 6.20
C GLY A 96 7.10 1.06 6.03
N CYS A 97 6.57 0.94 4.80
CA CYS A 97 5.12 0.85 4.61
C CYS A 97 4.51 -0.39 5.27
N ALA A 98 5.30 -1.46 5.48
CA ALA A 98 4.85 -2.66 6.19
C ALA A 98 4.36 -2.37 7.62
N LEU A 99 4.94 -1.36 8.28
CA LEU A 99 4.57 -0.96 9.64
C LEU A 99 3.12 -0.47 9.76
N HIS A 100 2.50 -0.09 8.64
CA HIS A 100 1.14 0.42 8.58
C HIS A 100 0.15 -0.62 8.01
N ALA A 101 0.57 -1.86 7.79
CA ALA A 101 -0.28 -2.87 7.16
C ALA A 101 -1.61 -3.06 7.93
N GLY A 102 -1.57 -3.11 9.27
CA GLY A 102 -2.77 -3.24 10.11
C GLY A 102 -3.70 -2.03 10.10
N VAL A 103 -3.24 -0.86 9.62
CA VAL A 103 -4.10 0.32 9.43
C VAL A 103 -4.88 0.20 8.12
N TYR A 104 -4.22 -0.26 7.06
CA TYR A 104 -4.80 -0.32 5.72
C TYR A 104 -5.51 -1.63 5.41
N PHE A 105 -5.15 -2.74 6.08
CA PHE A 105 -5.60 -4.09 5.80
C PHE A 105 -5.88 -4.86 7.09
N GLN A 106 -6.85 -5.77 7.08
CA GLN A 106 -7.08 -6.69 8.19
C GLN A 106 -6.04 -7.82 8.15
N VAL A 107 -4.93 -7.70 8.88
CA VAL A 107 -3.80 -8.67 8.91
C VAL A 107 -3.35 -9.01 10.32
#